data_AF-A0A1E7MWC3-F1
#
_entry.id   AF-A0A1E7MWC3-F1
#
_cell.length_a   1.000
_cell.length_b   1.000
_cell.length_c   1.000
_cell.angle_alpha   90.00
_cell.angle_beta   90.00
_cell.angle_gamma   90.00
#
_symmetry.space_group_name_H-M   'P 1'
#
loop_
_entity.id
_entity.type
_entity.pdbx_description
1 polymer ?
#
loop_
_entity_poly.entity_id
_entity_poly.type
_entity_poly.pdbx_seq_one_letter_code
_entity_poly.pdbx_strand_id
1 'polypeptide(L)'
;MADVAAKAGGPEFKIRPGELKDAAPTFENQSKALKEALDKLRHSLADAGSPWGSDKQGNEFAAAYNGPHDHVLAGLDILVQGLSSIHDGLVAHADNHTDADNKARKDLT
;
A
#
# COMPACT_ATOMS: atom_id res chain seq x y z
N MET A 1 -3.41 55.75 -1.37
CA MET A 1 -2.36 54.71 -1.46
C MET A 1 -3.03 53.40 -1.13
N ALA A 2 -3.29 52.57 -2.15
CA ALA A 2 -4.17 51.42 -2.07
C ALA A 2 -3.35 50.12 -2.04
N ASP A 3 -3.64 49.36 -0.98
CA ASP A 3 -3.95 47.94 -0.95
C ASP A 3 -2.90 46.88 -1.32
N VAL A 4 -2.71 46.00 -0.34
CA VAL A 4 -1.94 44.76 -0.36
C VAL A 4 -2.79 43.66 -1.00
N ALA A 5 -2.32 43.05 -2.07
CA ALA A 5 -2.83 41.74 -2.49
C ALA A 5 -1.67 40.84 -2.92
N ALA A 6 -1.28 39.96 -2.00
CA ALA A 6 -0.32 38.91 -2.21
C ALA A 6 -0.80 38.01 -3.36
N LYS A 7 0.05 37.87 -4.39
CA LYS A 7 -0.14 36.95 -5.51
C LYS A 7 0.15 35.52 -5.05
N ALA A 8 -0.79 34.91 -4.34
CA ALA A 8 -0.78 33.49 -4.03
C ALA A 8 -1.29 32.70 -5.24
N GLY A 9 -0.45 32.57 -6.26
CA GLY A 9 -0.72 31.76 -7.46
C GLY A 9 0.36 30.71 -7.63
N GLY A 10 0.43 29.75 -6.71
CA GLY A 10 1.13 28.48 -6.95
C GLY A 10 0.40 27.67 -8.03
N PRO A 11 1.08 26.74 -8.73
CA PRO A 11 0.47 25.97 -9.82
C PRO A 11 -0.84 25.33 -9.33
N GLU A 12 -1.94 25.58 -10.06
CA GLU A 12 -3.23 24.93 -9.82
C GLU A 12 -3.01 23.41 -9.77
N PHE A 13 -3.09 22.84 -8.57
CA PHE A 13 -3.05 21.40 -8.38
C PHE A 13 -4.39 20.85 -8.89
N LYS A 14 -4.51 20.68 -10.21
CA LYS A 14 -5.65 20.01 -10.84
C LYS A 14 -5.58 18.54 -10.51
N ILE A 15 -6.06 18.19 -9.32
CA ILE A 15 -6.42 16.82 -8.98
C ILE A 15 -7.44 16.39 -10.03
N ARG A 16 -7.17 15.30 -10.74
CA ARG A 16 -8.12 14.65 -11.65
C ARG A 16 -8.70 13.44 -10.92
N PRO A 17 -9.84 13.57 -10.24
CA PRO A 17 -10.38 12.52 -9.39
C PRO A 17 -10.67 11.23 -10.17
N GLY A 18 -11.04 11.37 -11.45
CA GLY A 18 -11.23 10.24 -12.36
C GLY A 18 -9.96 9.41 -12.54
N GLU A 19 -8.81 10.04 -12.80
CA GLU A 19 -7.54 9.34 -12.99
C GLU A 19 -7.05 8.64 -11.72
N LEU A 20 -7.31 9.24 -10.54
CA LEU A 20 -7.02 8.61 -9.25
C LEU A 20 -7.92 7.39 -9.00
N LYS A 21 -9.20 7.51 -9.35
CA LYS A 21 -10.19 6.43 -9.23
C LYS A 21 -9.94 5.28 -10.21
N ASP A 22 -9.39 5.57 -11.38
CA ASP A 22 -9.02 4.55 -12.37
C ASP A 22 -7.72 3.81 -11.99
N ALA A 23 -6.80 4.49 -11.31
CA ALA A 23 -5.55 3.89 -10.82
C ALA A 23 -5.74 3.05 -9.55
N ALA A 24 -6.67 3.43 -8.66
CA ALA A 24 -6.88 2.76 -7.37
C ALA A 24 -7.14 1.24 -7.49
N PRO A 25 -7.97 0.71 -8.41
CA PRO A 25 -8.16 -0.72 -8.59
C PRO A 25 -6.89 -1.48 -8.93
N THR A 26 -5.91 -0.83 -9.57
CA THR A 26 -4.63 -1.48 -9.88
C THR A 26 -3.86 -1.79 -8.60
N PHE A 27 -3.78 -0.84 -7.66
CA PHE A 27 -3.09 -1.06 -6.38
C PHE A 27 -3.76 -2.15 -5.54
N GLU A 28 -5.09 -2.20 -5.55
CA GLU A 28 -5.86 -3.26 -4.89
C GLU A 28 -5.62 -4.63 -5.50
N ASN A 29 -5.68 -4.74 -6.83
CA ASN A 29 -5.43 -5.99 -7.53
C ASN A 29 -4.00 -6.50 -7.31
N GLN A 30 -3.02 -5.60 -7.35
CA GLN A 30 -1.62 -5.96 -7.10
C GLN A 30 -1.37 -6.31 -5.62
N SER A 31 -2.02 -5.64 -4.67
CA SER A 31 -1.96 -6.00 -3.25
C SER A 31 -2.51 -7.43 -3.02
N LYS A 32 -3.66 -7.75 -3.61
CA LYS A 32 -4.25 -9.10 -3.56
C LYS A 32 -3.34 -10.16 -4.19
N ALA A 33 -2.83 -9.89 -5.38
CA ALA A 33 -1.92 -10.81 -6.07
C ALA A 33 -0.64 -11.07 -5.25
N LEU A 34 -0.07 -10.02 -4.66
CA LEU A 34 1.10 -10.14 -3.78
C LEU A 34 0.77 -10.92 -2.50
N LYS A 35 -0.40 -10.68 -1.90
CA LYS A 35 -0.87 -11.43 -0.73
C LYS A 35 -1.02 -12.92 -1.05
N GLU A 36 -1.66 -13.27 -2.15
CA GLU A 36 -1.82 -14.67 -2.58
C GLU A 36 -0.46 -15.35 -2.81
N ALA A 37 0.49 -14.65 -3.44
CA ALA A 37 1.84 -15.17 -3.64
C ALA A 37 2.58 -15.37 -2.31
N LEU A 38 2.46 -14.42 -1.37
CA LEU A 38 3.03 -14.53 -0.04
C LEU A 38 2.42 -15.69 0.76
N ASP A 39 1.10 -15.85 0.70
CA ASP A 39 0.41 -16.95 1.37
C ASP A 39 0.85 -18.30 0.79
N LYS A 40 0.99 -18.42 -0.54
CA LYS A 40 1.55 -19.63 -1.19
C LYS A 40 2.99 -19.91 -0.75
N LEU A 41 3.82 -18.88 -0.65
CA LEU A 41 5.20 -19.01 -0.19
C LEU A 41 5.24 -19.52 1.26
N ARG A 42 4.44 -18.94 2.16
CA ARG A 42 4.33 -19.36 3.56
C ARG A 42 3.91 -20.83 3.69
N HIS A 43 2.88 -21.24 2.94
CA HIS A 43 2.44 -22.63 2.93
C HIS A 43 3.52 -23.56 2.41
N SER A 44 4.17 -23.21 1.29
CA SER A 44 5.23 -24.05 0.72
C SER A 44 6.43 -24.22 1.66
N LEU A 45 6.79 -23.15 2.39
CA LEU A 45 7.87 -23.20 3.38
C LEU A 45 7.47 -24.01 4.62
N ALA A 46 6.23 -23.86 5.09
CA ALA A 46 5.72 -24.67 6.20
C ALA A 46 5.63 -26.16 5.84
N ASP A 47 5.17 -26.49 4.63
CA ASP A 47 5.07 -27.86 4.13
C ASP A 47 6.45 -28.50 3.93
N ALA A 48 7.45 -27.73 3.49
CA ALA A 48 8.83 -28.19 3.40
C ALA A 48 9.44 -28.48 4.79
N GLY A 49 8.90 -27.88 5.84
CA GLY A 49 9.36 -28.04 7.21
C GLY A 49 10.81 -27.60 7.40
N SER A 50 11.48 -28.21 8.38
CA SER A 50 12.91 -28.00 8.64
C SER A 50 13.72 -29.12 7.98
N PRO A 51 14.30 -28.91 6.78
CA PRO A 51 15.13 -29.93 6.11
C PRO A 51 16.48 -30.16 6.80
N TRP A 52 16.87 -29.25 7.71
CA TRP A 52 18.07 -29.39 8.53
C TRP A 52 17.78 -30.29 9.75
N GLY A 53 18.70 -31.22 10.04
CA GLY A 53 18.57 -32.15 11.16
C GLY A 53 18.64 -31.47 12.54
N SER A 54 18.51 -32.27 13.60
CA SER A 54 18.66 -31.80 14.98
C SER A 54 20.08 -31.91 15.53
N ASP A 55 21.07 -32.18 14.66
CA ASP A 55 22.47 -32.19 15.02
C ASP A 55 23.00 -30.76 15.23
N LYS A 56 24.25 -30.64 15.70
CA LYS A 56 24.84 -29.33 16.00
C LYS A 56 24.80 -28.40 14.78
N GLN A 57 25.15 -28.93 13.61
CA GLN A 57 25.18 -28.21 12.35
C GLN A 57 23.77 -27.79 11.91
N GLY A 58 22.78 -28.67 12.03
CA GLY A 58 21.40 -28.34 11.73
C GLY A 58 20.83 -27.26 12.66
N ASN A 59 21.17 -27.28 13.95
CA ASN A 59 20.78 -26.22 14.89
C ASN A 59 21.47 -24.87 14.59
N GLU A 60 22.76 -24.89 14.23
CA GLU A 60 23.48 -23.68 13.81
C GLU A 60 22.89 -23.07 12.53
N PHE A 61 22.53 -23.92 11.56
CA PHE A 61 21.83 -23.48 10.35
C PHE A 61 20.45 -22.89 10.68
N ALA A 62 19.65 -23.57 11.50
CA ALA A 62 18.35 -23.10 11.93
C ALA A 62 18.42 -21.69 12.55
N ALA A 63 19.40 -21.49 13.44
CA ALA A 63 19.61 -20.20 14.11
C ALA A 63 19.97 -19.09 13.11
N ALA A 64 20.77 -19.40 12.09
CA ALA A 64 21.16 -18.44 11.05
C ALA A 64 20.05 -18.20 10.01
N TYR A 65 19.22 -19.20 9.72
CA TYR A 65 18.18 -19.15 8.68
C TYR A 65 16.87 -18.52 9.16
N ASN A 66 16.37 -18.93 10.32
CA ASN A 66 15.01 -18.59 10.77
C ASN A 66 14.80 -17.07 10.94
N GLY A 67 15.79 -16.36 11.48
CA GLY A 67 15.70 -14.90 11.67
C GLY A 67 15.52 -14.13 10.35
N PRO A 68 16.45 -14.26 9.38
CA PRO A 68 16.29 -13.67 8.05
C PRO A 68 15.04 -14.13 7.31
N HIS A 69 14.69 -15.42 7.42
CA HIS A 69 13.46 -15.97 6.86
C HIS A 69 12.22 -15.22 7.35
N ASP A 70 12.07 -15.08 8.67
CA ASP A 70 10.92 -14.40 9.27
C ASP A 70 10.90 -12.91 8.92
N HIS A 71 12.08 -12.28 8.84
CA HIS A 71 12.20 -10.88 8.47
C HIS A 71 11.76 -10.61 7.02
N VAL A 72 12.12 -11.48 6.08
CA VAL A 72 11.68 -11.38 4.69
C VAL A 72 10.16 -11.54 4.59
N LEU A 73 9.58 -12.53 5.29
CA LEU A 73 8.13 -12.73 5.29
C LEU A 73 7.37 -11.56 5.89
N ALA A 74 7.90 -10.94 6.95
CA ALA A 74 7.34 -9.74 7.55
C ALA A 74 7.45 -8.52 6.60
N GLY A 75 8.59 -8.35 5.93
CA GLY A 75 8.78 -7.27 4.95
C GLY A 75 7.81 -7.36 3.77
N LEU A 76 7.55 -8.58 3.27
CA LEU A 76 6.56 -8.79 2.21
C LEU A 76 5.13 -8.46 2.68
N ASP A 77 4.80 -8.75 3.93
CA ASP A 77 3.49 -8.39 4.51
C ASP A 77 3.30 -6.87 4.61
N ILE A 78 4.35 -6.14 5.03
CA ILE A 78 4.35 -4.67 5.04
C ILE A 78 4.11 -4.10 3.64
N LEU A 79 4.70 -4.71 2.60
CA LEU A 79 4.47 -4.28 1.22
C LEU A 79 3.00 -4.49 0.80
N VAL A 80 2.40 -5.63 1.11
CA VAL A 80 0.97 -5.89 0.87
C VAL A 80 0.10 -4.82 1.52
N GLN A 81 0.35 -4.53 2.80
CA GLN A 81 -0.37 -3.51 3.56
C GLN A 81 -0.16 -2.11 2.97
N GLY A 82 1.07 -1.78 2.54
CA GLY A 82 1.39 -0.51 1.90
C GLY A 82 0.65 -0.30 0.59
N LEU A 83 0.59 -1.33 -0.27
CA LEU A 83 -0.17 -1.26 -1.53
C LEU A 83 -1.68 -1.10 -1.27
N SER A 84 -2.24 -1.80 -0.27
CA SER A 84 -3.64 -1.63 0.15
C SER A 84 -3.91 -0.22 0.67
N SER A 85 -2.99 0.33 1.48
CA SER A 85 -3.12 1.67 2.04
C SER A 85 -3.11 2.76 0.96
N ILE A 86 -2.34 2.55 -0.11
CA ILE A 86 -2.35 3.45 -1.28
C ILE A 86 -3.71 3.41 -1.98
N HIS A 87 -4.30 2.22 -2.15
CA HIS A 87 -5.66 2.10 -2.69
C HIS A 87 -6.66 2.90 -1.85
N ASP A 88 -6.68 2.68 -0.53
CA ASP A 88 -7.60 3.35 0.39
C ASP A 88 -7.43 4.88 0.35
N GLY A 89 -6.18 5.36 0.31
CA GLY A 89 -5.87 6.78 0.18
C GLY A 89 -6.36 7.40 -1.13
N LEU A 90 -6.21 6.68 -2.25
CA LEU A 90 -6.69 7.13 -3.57
C LEU A 90 -8.21 7.21 -3.62
N VAL A 91 -8.91 6.21 -3.07
CA VAL A 91 -10.38 6.19 -2.98
C VAL A 91 -10.88 7.34 -2.11
N ALA A 92 -10.33 7.50 -0.90
CA ALA A 92 -10.71 8.57 0.01
C ALA A 92 -10.49 9.96 -0.60
N HIS A 93 -9.40 10.15 -1.35
CA HIS A 93 -9.12 11.42 -2.00
C HIS A 93 -10.09 11.72 -3.17
N ALA A 94 -10.48 10.70 -3.94
CA ALA A 94 -11.48 10.86 -5.01
C ALA A 94 -12.88 11.19 -4.46
N ASP A 95 -13.27 10.53 -3.36
CA ASP A 95 -14.57 10.77 -2.72
C ASP A 95 -14.64 12.16 -2.09
N ASN A 96 -13.60 12.57 -1.35
CA ASN A 96 -13.51 13.91 -0.76
C ASN A 96 -13.61 15.03 -1.81
N HIS A 97 -13.01 14.85 -2.99
CA HIS A 97 -13.10 15.84 -4.07
C HIS A 97 -14.51 15.91 -4.67
N THR A 98 -15.15 14.75 -4.86
CA THR A 98 -16.53 14.67 -5.35
C THR A 98 -17.51 15.34 -4.39
N ASP A 99 -17.33 15.14 -3.08
CA ASP A 99 -18.16 15.76 -2.05
C ASP A 99 -17.94 17.28 -1.95
N ALA A 100 -16.68 17.74 -2.06
CA ALA A 100 -16.37 19.17 -2.09
C ALA A 100 -17.04 19.87 -3.28
N ASP A 101 -16.96 19.29 -4.48
CA ASP A 101 -17.62 19.81 -5.68
C ASP A 101 -19.15 19.82 -5.55
N ASN A 102 -19.72 18.75 -4.98
CA ASN A 102 -21.15 18.66 -4.74
C ASN A 102 -21.65 19.72 -3.75
N LYS A 103 -20.87 20.00 -2.70
CA LYS A 103 -21.19 21.02 -1.71
C LYS A 103 -21.09 22.41 -2.32
N ALA A 104 -20.00 22.71 -3.03
CA ALA A 104 -19.84 23.99 -3.72
C ALA A 104 -20.97 24.26 -4.72
N ARG A 105 -21.42 23.22 -5.45
CA ARG A 105 -22.58 23.32 -6.34
C ARG A 105 -23.89 23.64 -5.60
N LYS A 106 -24.13 23.03 -4.44
CA LYS A 106 -25.34 23.29 -3.63
C LYS A 106 -25.34 24.70 -3.04
N ASP A 107 -24.17 25.22 -2.66
CA ASP A 107 -24.05 26.58 -2.10
C ASP A 107 -24.27 27.67 -3.18
N LEU A 108 -24.24 27.31 -4.47
CA LEU A 108 -24.46 28.20 -5.61
C LEU A 108 -25.90 28.18 -6.19
N THR A 109 -26.78 27.31 -5.68
CA THR A 109 -28.18 27.15 -6.11
C THR A 109 -29.15 27.41 -4.99
#